data_AF-V6LXH2-F1
#
_entry.id   AF-V6LXH2-F1
#
_cell.length_a   1.000
_cell.length_b   1.000
_cell.length_c   1.000
_cell.angle_alpha   90.00
_cell.angle_beta   90.00
_cell.angle_gamma   90.00
#
_symmetry.space_group_name_H-M   'P 1'
#
loop_
_entity.id
_entity.type
_entity.pdbx_description
1 polymer ?
#
loop_
_entity_poly.entity_id
_entity_poly.type
_entity_poly.pdbx_seq_one_letter_code
_entity_poly.pdbx_strand_id
1 'polypeptide(L)'
;MNRPTTAPPALRKLTNFRGINQDILAENTANKLEIVQEDQQAVSKLLNHKLDQNKFIIQKLSGENKEIMTFLKASGKNFGLPPVPKGDQQLQLSVIKGPTLSILSAQIKDMELNLDKYTHKKRLNFGKIKQLDDNINLLTKEIDRPEPVVERALKQVRDLENQLDDASIKEKEAYSIQDTFKTIINKLKRESLRFEKELEFSDTQSKIQEQDIAQLTIYTKEAEDAAVLTQAQCESYRGQLSQQKQTRKQALDERRHEVELIIEQERAAEKLKQESQLIDYHKNINYEEEDFDVEKCILNEQFMQKQLTKIRDLAGIDDLDQLVKKSVNQAKVQEELQENTKESQDKLSEISKEVSGLKIQLQDASFAADSMGNRRLIDRLKQQIQEERFRVSAVQLHSQQAGVYFNQLQRGIHHILELLIIIQTVSDLDIQSLSTSNTEDLKPRIQCISEKICALMEVVDQQQIAASSMRVSRVTNCVEVNLEEDAIDLVQDDWDGSGLTVGKSSAVSVESFIQPVQKDENEFDKVRREQKERTRKIIESQKKEEY
;
A
#
# COMPACT_ATOMS: atom_id res chain seq x y z
N MET A 1 35.86 8.51 46.75
CA MET A 1 35.02 7.35 46.33
C MET A 1 34.36 7.72 45.02
N ASN A 2 34.74 7.08 43.91
CA ASN A 2 34.20 7.45 42.60
C ASN A 2 33.40 6.25 42.06
N ARG A 3 32.08 6.39 41.93
CA ARG A 3 31.22 5.41 41.23
C ARG A 3 30.96 5.92 39.81
N PRO A 4 31.17 5.11 38.76
CA PRO A 4 30.76 5.49 37.41
C PRO A 4 29.24 5.41 37.26
N THR A 5 28.61 6.48 36.80
CA THR A 5 27.18 6.53 36.52
C THR A 5 26.88 5.79 35.21
N THR A 6 26.30 4.59 35.32
CA THR A 6 25.86 3.79 34.16
C THR A 6 24.60 4.38 33.53
N ALA A 7 24.73 4.94 32.32
CA ALA A 7 23.61 5.51 31.58
C ALA A 7 22.53 4.45 31.25
N PRO A 8 21.23 4.80 31.31
CA PRO A 8 20.13 3.83 31.20
C PRO A 8 20.04 3.18 29.79
N PRO A 9 19.61 1.90 29.71
CA PRO A 9 19.69 1.11 28.48
C PRO A 9 18.81 1.61 27.32
N ALA A 10 17.81 2.46 27.58
CA ALA A 10 16.99 3.07 26.54
C ALA A 10 17.80 3.99 25.61
N LEU A 11 18.76 4.76 26.14
CA LEU A 11 19.56 5.71 25.36
C LEU A 11 20.49 5.00 24.36
N ARG A 12 20.99 3.80 24.71
CA ARG A 12 21.84 2.99 23.81
C ARG A 12 21.11 2.52 22.54
N LYS A 13 19.78 2.39 22.57
CA LYS A 13 19.02 2.01 21.36
C LYS A 13 18.88 3.18 20.40
N LEU A 14 18.67 4.40 20.91
CA LEU A 14 18.55 5.61 20.09
C LEU A 14 19.89 6.01 19.44
N THR A 15 21.02 5.83 20.13
CA THR A 15 22.35 6.05 19.52
C THR A 15 22.61 5.08 18.36
N ASN A 16 22.23 3.81 18.51
CA ASN A 16 22.46 2.81 17.46
C ASN A 16 21.57 3.04 16.23
N PHE A 17 20.29 3.38 16.40
CA PHE A 17 19.43 3.74 15.27
C PHE A 17 19.90 5.01 14.55
N ARG A 18 20.45 5.99 15.26
CA ARG A 18 21.05 7.18 14.63
C ARG A 18 22.30 6.85 13.84
N GLY A 19 23.18 5.98 14.35
CA GLY A 19 24.34 5.47 13.63
C GLY A 19 23.95 4.76 12.34
N ILE A 20 23.10 3.73 12.45
CA ILE A 20 22.61 2.94 11.29
C ILE A 20 22.03 3.85 10.19
N ASN A 21 21.23 4.86 10.55
CA ASN A 21 20.67 5.79 9.56
C ASN A 21 21.74 6.72 8.94
N GLN A 22 22.79 7.08 9.67
CA GLN A 22 23.92 7.84 9.10
C GLN A 22 24.81 6.98 8.20
N ASP A 23 25.03 5.71 8.56
CA ASP A 23 25.80 4.75 7.77
C ASP A 23 25.08 4.44 6.44
N ILE A 24 23.76 4.18 6.49
CA ILE A 24 22.91 4.00 5.30
C ILE A 24 22.89 5.26 4.43
N LEU A 25 22.87 6.46 5.01
CA LEU A 25 22.97 7.71 4.24
C LEU A 25 24.34 7.87 3.58
N ALA A 26 25.43 7.53 4.29
CA ALA A 26 26.79 7.58 3.75
C ALA A 26 26.97 6.60 2.58
N GLU A 27 26.52 5.35 2.73
CA GLU A 27 26.50 4.32 1.69
C GLU A 27 25.69 4.77 0.45
N ASN A 28 24.48 5.32 0.67
CA ASN A 28 23.67 5.88 -0.43
C ASN A 28 24.34 7.08 -1.12
N THR A 29 25.14 7.89 -0.42
CA THR A 29 25.93 8.96 -1.08
C THR A 29 27.16 8.42 -1.82
N ALA A 30 27.81 7.37 -1.32
CA ALA A 30 28.93 6.72 -2.00
C ALA A 30 28.46 6.08 -3.33
N ASN A 31 27.40 5.28 -3.30
CA ASN A 31 26.84 4.62 -4.48
C ASN A 31 26.37 5.64 -5.55
N LYS A 32 25.82 6.78 -5.12
CA LYS A 32 25.47 7.89 -6.05
C LYS A 32 26.69 8.56 -6.66
N LEU A 33 27.78 8.72 -5.92
CA LEU A 33 29.04 9.26 -6.45
C LEU A 33 29.72 8.28 -7.41
N GLU A 34 29.63 6.97 -7.16
CA GLU A 34 30.13 5.92 -8.04
C GLU A 34 29.40 5.91 -9.39
N ILE A 35 28.06 5.89 -9.39
CA ILE A 35 27.25 5.99 -10.62
C ILE A 35 27.59 7.25 -11.43
N VAL A 36 27.74 8.40 -10.77
CA VAL A 36 28.13 9.66 -11.43
C VAL A 36 29.56 9.61 -12.00
N GLN A 37 30.47 8.85 -11.40
CA GLN A 37 31.80 8.61 -11.98
C GLN A 37 31.74 7.64 -13.17
N GLU A 38 30.89 6.62 -13.15
CA GLU A 38 30.67 5.72 -14.29
C GLU A 38 30.08 6.48 -15.49
N ASP A 39 29.08 7.34 -15.27
CA ASP A 39 28.50 8.20 -16.31
C ASP A 39 29.54 9.17 -16.89
N GLN A 40 30.35 9.82 -16.06
CA GLN A 40 31.44 10.69 -16.53
C GLN A 40 32.47 9.91 -17.37
N GLN A 41 32.81 8.68 -16.97
CA GLN A 41 33.66 7.81 -17.78
C GLN A 41 32.99 7.38 -19.09
N ALA A 42 31.69 7.08 -19.10
CA ALA A 42 30.94 6.69 -20.29
C ALA A 42 30.88 7.85 -21.31
N VAL A 43 30.57 9.06 -20.84
CA VAL A 43 30.58 10.30 -21.66
C VAL A 43 31.99 10.57 -22.22
N SER A 44 33.04 10.41 -21.39
CA SER A 44 34.43 10.55 -21.84
C SER A 44 34.82 9.51 -22.91
N LYS A 45 34.44 8.24 -22.74
CA LYS A 45 34.66 7.17 -23.73
C LYS A 45 33.94 7.50 -25.06
N LEU A 46 32.69 7.96 -25.01
CA LEU A 46 31.90 8.36 -26.18
C LEU A 46 32.49 9.58 -26.90
N LEU A 47 32.96 10.59 -26.16
CA LEU A 47 33.60 11.79 -26.71
C LEU A 47 34.90 11.43 -27.45
N ASN A 48 35.75 10.61 -26.84
CA ASN A 48 36.99 10.13 -27.48
C ASN A 48 36.69 9.32 -28.74
N HIS A 49 35.70 8.43 -28.72
CA HIS A 49 35.28 7.69 -29.91
C HIS A 49 34.82 8.61 -31.06
N LYS A 50 34.03 9.65 -30.76
CA LYS A 50 33.64 10.66 -31.77
C LYS A 50 34.83 11.49 -32.28
N LEU A 51 35.80 11.82 -31.42
CA LEU A 51 37.03 12.50 -31.85
C LEU A 51 37.84 11.62 -32.81
N ASP A 52 37.94 10.31 -32.58
CA ASP A 52 38.66 9.39 -33.46
C ASP A 52 37.91 9.12 -34.78
N GLN A 53 36.57 9.03 -34.76
CA GLN A 53 35.76 9.05 -35.99
C GLN A 53 36.01 10.33 -36.81
N ASN A 54 36.02 11.50 -36.16
CA ASN A 54 36.28 12.78 -36.83
C ASN A 54 37.71 12.85 -37.41
N LYS A 55 38.73 12.35 -36.70
CA LYS A 55 40.10 12.23 -37.23
C LYS A 55 40.13 11.35 -38.48
N PHE A 56 39.44 10.21 -38.47
CA PHE A 56 39.35 9.31 -39.62
C PHE A 56 38.66 9.96 -40.83
N ILE A 57 37.55 10.69 -40.62
CA ILE A 57 36.86 11.45 -41.67
C ILE A 57 37.77 12.54 -42.25
N ILE A 58 38.47 13.29 -41.41
CA ILE A 58 39.43 14.33 -41.84
C ILE A 58 40.59 13.71 -42.63
N GLN A 59 41.11 12.55 -42.22
CA GLN A 59 42.13 11.83 -42.97
C GLN A 59 41.62 11.36 -44.34
N LYS A 60 40.40 10.80 -44.42
CA LYS A 60 39.76 10.40 -45.68
C LYS A 60 39.58 11.57 -46.63
N LEU A 61 38.99 12.68 -46.16
CA LEU A 61 38.82 13.91 -46.93
C LEU A 61 40.17 14.54 -47.33
N SER A 62 41.22 14.41 -46.51
CA SER A 62 42.57 14.85 -46.88
C SER A 62 43.21 13.95 -47.95
N GLY A 63 42.92 12.65 -47.96
CA GLY A 63 43.26 11.72 -49.02
C GLY A 63 42.57 12.09 -50.33
N GLU A 64 41.24 12.20 -50.31
CA GLU A 64 40.43 12.59 -51.47
C GLU A 64 40.85 13.95 -52.04
N ASN A 65 41.14 14.95 -51.20
CA ASN A 65 41.67 16.23 -51.68
C ASN A 65 43.09 16.12 -52.28
N LYS A 66 43.95 15.21 -51.80
CA LYS A 66 45.25 14.93 -52.44
C LYS A 66 45.07 14.23 -53.79
N GLU A 67 44.12 13.30 -53.88
CA GLU A 67 43.76 12.60 -55.13
C GLU A 67 43.16 13.55 -56.16
N ILE A 68 42.23 14.43 -55.76
CA ILE A 68 41.70 15.51 -56.63
C ILE A 68 42.84 16.44 -57.06
N MET A 69 43.78 16.77 -56.17
CA MET A 69 44.94 17.61 -56.52
C MET A 69 45.97 16.91 -57.41
N THR A 70 46.11 15.58 -57.38
CA THR A 70 46.92 14.85 -58.37
C THR A 70 46.16 14.69 -59.68
N PHE A 71 44.84 14.48 -59.67
CA PHE A 71 43.99 14.45 -60.86
C PHE A 71 44.01 15.79 -61.60
N LEU A 72 43.87 16.91 -60.88
CA LEU A 72 43.98 18.26 -61.44
C LEU A 72 45.39 18.56 -61.98
N LYS A 73 46.46 18.04 -61.35
CA LYS A 73 47.84 18.15 -61.87
C LYS A 73 48.12 17.22 -63.06
N ALA A 74 47.37 16.14 -63.21
CA ALA A 74 47.42 15.26 -64.39
C ALA A 74 46.65 15.89 -65.57
N SER A 75 45.40 16.31 -65.35
CA SER A 75 44.56 16.97 -66.36
C SER A 75 45.09 18.35 -66.77
N GLY A 76 45.68 19.09 -65.83
CA GLY A 76 46.21 20.44 -66.04
C GLY A 76 47.44 20.54 -66.98
N LYS A 77 47.96 19.42 -67.48
CA LYS A 77 49.08 19.42 -68.45
C LYS A 77 48.68 19.80 -69.89
N ASN A 78 47.38 19.85 -70.22
CA ASN A 78 46.90 20.05 -71.60
C ASN A 78 46.26 21.43 -71.88
N PHE A 79 46.43 22.43 -71.01
CA PHE A 79 46.03 23.83 -71.29
C PHE A 79 47.22 24.80 -71.26
N GLY A 80 48.18 24.57 -72.16
CA GLY A 80 49.21 25.55 -72.49
C GLY A 80 48.62 26.68 -73.34
N LEU A 81 48.24 27.79 -72.70
CA LEU A 81 47.88 29.04 -73.38
C LEU A 81 49.15 29.75 -73.90
N PRO A 82 49.35 29.91 -75.22
CA PRO A 82 50.48 30.65 -75.75
C PRO A 82 50.26 32.17 -75.65
N PRO A 83 51.32 32.98 -75.51
CA PRO A 83 51.21 34.44 -75.52
C PRO A 83 50.95 34.94 -76.96
N VAL A 84 49.83 35.63 -77.18
CA VAL A 84 49.50 36.24 -78.47
C VAL A 84 50.21 37.61 -78.60
N PRO A 85 50.98 37.87 -79.67
CA PRO A 85 51.68 39.15 -79.85
C PRO A 85 50.75 40.32 -80.22
N LYS A 86 51.26 41.55 -80.05
CA LYS A 86 50.73 42.72 -80.75
C LYS A 86 51.20 42.66 -82.21
N GLY A 87 50.29 42.73 -83.18
CA GLY A 87 50.64 42.72 -84.61
C GLY A 87 49.43 43.01 -85.49
N ASP A 88 49.57 44.00 -86.35
CA ASP A 88 48.51 44.61 -87.16
C ASP A 88 47.74 43.65 -88.07
N GLN A 89 46.42 43.71 -88.02
CA GLN A 89 45.54 43.39 -89.14
C GLN A 89 44.54 44.52 -89.40
N GLN A 90 45.06 45.69 -89.78
CA GLN A 90 44.28 46.57 -90.64
C GLN A 90 44.10 45.90 -92.01
N LEU A 91 42.88 45.53 -92.37
CA LEU A 91 42.31 45.53 -93.73
C LEU A 91 40.85 45.02 -93.70
N GLN A 92 40.04 45.45 -94.69
CA GLN A 92 38.68 44.94 -94.99
C GLN A 92 37.51 45.21 -94.00
N LEU A 93 37.49 46.35 -93.27
CA LEU A 93 36.28 46.78 -92.52
C LEU A 93 35.79 48.22 -92.84
N SER A 94 36.13 48.74 -94.01
CA SER A 94 35.86 50.14 -94.44
C SER A 94 34.52 50.37 -95.17
N VAL A 95 33.72 49.32 -95.44
CA VAL A 95 32.58 49.39 -96.39
C VAL A 95 31.20 49.52 -95.72
N ILE A 96 31.06 49.31 -94.40
CA ILE A 96 29.75 49.40 -93.69
C ILE A 96 29.58 50.74 -92.97
N LYS A 97 29.90 51.87 -93.64
CA LYS A 97 29.49 53.21 -93.17
C LYS A 97 28.06 53.54 -93.61
N GLY A 98 27.11 52.73 -93.12
CA GLY A 98 25.67 52.92 -93.32
C GLY A 98 24.94 53.23 -92.01
N PRO A 99 23.62 53.54 -92.06
CA PRO A 99 22.82 53.85 -90.88
C PRO A 99 22.77 52.70 -89.85
N THR A 100 22.99 51.46 -90.29
CA THR A 100 23.11 50.27 -89.42
C THR A 100 24.15 50.41 -88.31
N LEU A 101 25.29 51.06 -88.55
CA LEU A 101 26.32 51.24 -87.52
C LEU A 101 25.95 52.37 -86.54
N SER A 102 25.17 53.35 -86.99
CA SER A 102 24.55 54.35 -86.09
C SER A 102 23.49 53.69 -85.20
N ILE A 103 22.62 52.86 -85.78
CA ILE A 103 21.60 52.07 -85.06
C ILE A 103 22.26 51.13 -84.05
N LEU A 104 23.32 50.41 -84.41
CA LEU A 104 24.08 49.56 -83.48
C LEU A 104 24.73 50.37 -82.35
N SER A 105 25.27 51.56 -82.64
CA SER A 105 25.83 52.43 -81.59
C SER A 105 24.76 53.02 -80.65
N ALA A 106 23.54 53.24 -81.15
CA ALA A 106 22.39 53.61 -80.33
C ALA A 106 21.91 52.43 -79.48
N GLN A 107 21.78 51.23 -80.06
CA GLN A 107 21.45 49.99 -79.36
C GLN A 107 22.48 49.65 -78.27
N ILE A 108 23.78 49.88 -78.52
CA ILE A 108 24.82 49.72 -77.49
C ILE A 108 24.60 50.70 -76.34
N LYS A 109 24.34 51.97 -76.61
CA LYS A 109 24.03 52.97 -75.56
C LYS A 109 22.73 52.66 -74.81
N ASP A 110 21.71 52.16 -75.49
CA ASP A 110 20.48 51.71 -74.84
C ASP A 110 20.73 50.46 -73.99
N MET A 111 21.61 49.54 -74.41
CA MET A 111 22.04 48.40 -73.61
C MET A 111 22.88 48.81 -72.41
N GLU A 112 23.81 49.76 -72.54
CA GLU A 112 24.59 50.36 -71.44
C GLU A 112 23.66 51.04 -70.43
N LEU A 113 22.75 51.90 -70.91
CA LEU A 113 21.80 52.63 -70.08
C LEU A 113 20.75 51.70 -69.43
N ASN A 114 20.43 50.56 -70.06
CA ASN A 114 19.61 49.52 -69.43
C ASN A 114 20.42 48.66 -68.44
N LEU A 115 21.70 48.38 -68.71
CA LEU A 115 22.61 47.73 -67.77
C LEU A 115 22.75 48.57 -66.48
N ASP A 116 22.90 49.89 -66.60
CA ASP A 116 22.92 50.79 -65.43
C ASP A 116 21.58 50.82 -64.67
N LYS A 117 20.44 50.78 -65.37
CA LYS A 117 19.13 50.56 -64.69
C LYS A 117 19.10 49.23 -63.93
N TYR A 118 19.68 48.16 -64.49
CA TYR A 118 19.72 46.84 -63.85
C TYR A 118 20.72 46.76 -62.69
N THR A 119 21.91 47.37 -62.79
CA THR A 119 22.87 47.44 -61.67
C THR A 119 22.32 48.30 -60.53
N HIS A 120 21.64 49.40 -60.84
CA HIS A 120 20.93 50.22 -59.85
C HIS A 120 19.79 49.44 -59.17
N LYS A 121 18.92 48.77 -59.94
CA LYS A 121 17.88 47.87 -59.39
C LYS A 121 18.48 46.75 -58.53
N LYS A 122 19.57 46.12 -58.96
CA LYS A 122 20.29 45.09 -58.19
C LYS A 122 20.83 45.65 -56.88
N ARG A 123 21.41 46.86 -56.86
CA ARG A 123 21.90 47.53 -55.66
C ARG A 123 20.77 47.88 -54.68
N LEU A 124 19.63 48.38 -55.18
CA LEU A 124 18.43 48.62 -54.36
C LEU A 124 17.88 47.32 -53.75
N ASN A 125 17.75 46.26 -54.56
CA ASN A 125 17.25 44.98 -54.08
C ASN A 125 18.23 44.31 -53.09
N PHE A 126 19.54 44.45 -53.28
CA PHE A 126 20.53 43.98 -52.29
C PHE A 126 20.42 44.75 -50.96
N GLY A 127 20.14 46.06 -51.02
CA GLY A 127 19.81 46.87 -49.84
C GLY A 127 18.56 46.35 -49.11
N LYS A 128 17.49 46.05 -49.85
CA LYS A 128 16.26 45.45 -49.29
C LYS A 128 16.49 44.05 -48.70
N ILE A 129 17.24 43.19 -49.39
CA ILE A 129 17.60 41.86 -48.89
C ILE A 129 18.35 41.99 -47.58
N LYS A 130 19.34 42.90 -47.50
CA LYS A 130 20.05 43.14 -46.24
C LYS A 130 19.11 43.67 -45.15
N GLN A 131 18.19 44.59 -45.45
CA GLN A 131 17.20 45.06 -44.46
C GLN A 131 16.29 43.94 -43.95
N LEU A 132 15.88 43.00 -44.82
CA LEU A 132 15.09 41.83 -44.44
C LEU A 132 15.91 40.83 -43.61
N ASP A 133 17.17 40.62 -43.96
CA ASP A 133 18.11 39.77 -43.21
C ASP A 133 18.43 40.38 -41.82
N ASP A 134 18.73 41.69 -41.76
CA ASP A 134 18.90 42.44 -40.51
C ASP A 134 17.62 42.34 -39.63
N ASN A 135 16.41 42.43 -40.23
CA ASN A 135 15.13 42.26 -39.53
C ASN A 135 14.89 40.82 -39.04
N ILE A 136 15.20 39.79 -39.85
CA ILE A 136 15.11 38.39 -39.43
C ILE A 136 16.08 38.14 -38.27
N ASN A 137 17.31 38.66 -38.35
CA ASN A 137 18.30 38.59 -37.29
C ASN A 137 17.94 39.41 -36.03
N LEU A 138 16.93 40.28 -36.08
CA LEU A 138 16.31 40.90 -34.90
C LEU A 138 15.20 40.01 -34.35
N LEU A 139 14.25 39.59 -35.17
CA LEU A 139 13.13 38.74 -34.78
C LEU A 139 13.59 37.40 -34.17
N THR A 140 14.60 36.74 -34.74
CA THR A 140 15.20 35.53 -34.15
C THR A 140 15.77 35.78 -32.76
N LYS A 141 16.36 36.96 -32.50
CA LYS A 141 16.87 37.34 -31.17
C LYS A 141 15.77 37.75 -30.19
N GLU A 142 14.57 38.09 -30.67
CA GLU A 142 13.38 38.27 -29.84
C GLU A 142 12.71 36.94 -29.50
N ILE A 143 12.76 35.96 -30.41
CA ILE A 143 12.27 34.58 -30.19
C ILE A 143 13.21 33.79 -29.26
N ASP A 144 14.52 33.83 -29.49
CA ASP A 144 15.54 33.14 -28.66
C ASP A 144 15.72 33.78 -27.27
N ARG A 145 15.12 34.95 -27.04
CA ARG A 145 15.06 35.60 -25.73
C ARG A 145 13.79 35.13 -25.02
N PRO A 146 13.85 34.15 -24.08
CA PRO A 146 12.68 33.77 -23.32
C PRO A 146 12.12 35.03 -22.63
N GLU A 147 10.83 35.29 -22.83
CA GLU A 147 10.20 36.48 -22.25
C GLU A 147 10.40 36.45 -20.73
N PRO A 148 10.83 37.54 -20.06
CA PRO A 148 11.08 37.53 -18.62
C PRO A 148 9.82 37.24 -17.77
N VAL A 149 8.64 37.25 -18.41
CA VAL A 149 7.38 36.75 -17.87
C VAL A 149 7.39 35.21 -17.78
N VAL A 150 7.84 34.52 -18.83
CA VAL A 150 7.92 33.05 -18.90
C VAL A 150 9.00 32.51 -17.95
N GLU A 151 10.17 33.13 -17.86
CA GLU A 151 11.20 32.72 -16.89
C GLU A 151 10.69 32.85 -15.45
N ARG A 152 9.98 33.95 -15.15
CA ARG A 152 9.32 34.16 -13.84
C ARG A 152 8.22 33.13 -13.58
N ALA A 153 7.41 32.80 -14.59
CA ALA A 153 6.35 31.80 -14.47
C ALA A 153 6.93 30.39 -14.24
N LEU A 154 7.98 29.99 -14.96
CA LEU A 154 8.67 28.71 -14.75
C LEU A 154 9.32 28.62 -13.36
N LYS A 155 9.87 29.72 -12.85
CA LYS A 155 10.32 29.78 -11.46
C LYS A 155 9.15 29.61 -10.49
N GLN A 156 8.04 30.33 -10.69
CA GLN A 156 6.86 30.24 -9.83
C GLN A 156 6.24 28.83 -9.83
N VAL A 157 6.21 28.15 -10.97
CA VAL A 157 5.79 26.73 -11.07
C VAL A 157 6.69 25.87 -10.18
N ARG A 158 8.01 25.96 -10.32
CA ARG A 158 8.95 25.20 -9.48
C ARG A 158 8.83 25.52 -7.99
N ASP A 159 8.64 26.80 -7.64
CA ASP A 159 8.45 27.23 -6.27
C ASP A 159 7.13 26.70 -5.68
N LEU A 160 6.10 26.45 -6.50
CA LEU A 160 4.83 25.82 -6.11
C LEU A 160 4.90 24.29 -6.08
N GLU A 161 5.61 23.66 -7.01
CA GLU A 161 5.89 22.21 -7.02
C GLU A 161 6.64 21.80 -5.73
N ASN A 162 7.71 22.54 -5.40
CA ASN A 162 8.44 22.37 -4.13
C ASN A 162 7.51 22.49 -2.91
N GLN A 163 6.58 23.46 -2.89
CA GLN A 163 5.61 23.64 -1.80
C GLN A 163 4.60 22.49 -1.70
N LEU A 164 4.19 21.90 -2.84
CA LEU A 164 3.30 20.75 -2.89
C LEU A 164 3.97 19.47 -2.37
N ASP A 165 5.23 19.23 -2.74
CA ASP A 165 6.03 18.13 -2.20
C ASP A 165 6.25 18.30 -0.69
N ASP A 166 6.62 19.51 -0.25
CA ASP A 166 6.75 19.86 1.17
C ASP A 166 5.45 19.60 1.95
N ALA A 167 4.29 19.93 1.37
CA ALA A 167 2.99 19.67 1.96
C ALA A 167 2.66 18.17 2.01
N SER A 168 2.95 17.42 0.94
CA SER A 168 2.72 15.98 0.89
C SER A 168 3.62 15.19 1.84
N ILE A 169 4.86 15.66 2.08
CA ILE A 169 5.74 15.11 3.12
C ILE A 169 5.13 15.36 4.51
N LYS A 170 4.73 16.61 4.81
CA LYS A 170 4.11 16.97 6.10
C LYS A 170 2.80 16.23 6.36
N GLU A 171 2.00 15.96 5.32
CA GLU A 171 0.80 15.13 5.41
C GLU A 171 1.15 13.68 5.81
N LYS A 172 2.13 13.06 5.13
CA LYS A 172 2.58 11.68 5.44
C LYS A 172 3.18 11.57 6.85
N GLU A 173 3.95 12.58 7.27
CA GLU A 173 4.45 12.69 8.64
C GLU A 173 3.31 12.84 9.65
N ALA A 174 2.31 13.68 9.37
CA ALA A 174 1.15 13.85 10.24
C ALA A 174 0.32 12.56 10.39
N TYR A 175 0.10 11.79 9.32
CA TYR A 175 -0.55 10.47 9.42
C TYR A 175 0.29 9.47 10.22
N SER A 176 1.60 9.40 9.98
CA SER A 176 2.52 8.54 10.76
C SER A 176 2.46 8.86 12.25
N ILE A 177 2.52 10.15 12.60
CA ILE A 177 2.36 10.64 13.98
C ILE A 177 0.98 10.27 14.53
N GLN A 178 -0.10 10.46 13.75
CA GLN A 178 -1.46 10.09 14.14
C GLN A 178 -1.58 8.59 14.46
N ASP A 179 -0.97 7.71 13.68
CA ASP A 179 -0.98 6.27 13.90
C ASP A 179 -0.15 5.84 15.11
N THR A 180 0.96 6.52 15.42
CA THR A 180 1.65 6.32 16.71
C THR A 180 0.75 6.71 17.89
N PHE A 181 0.02 7.83 17.80
CA PHE A 181 -0.93 8.23 18.85
C PHE A 181 -2.12 7.27 18.97
N LYS A 182 -2.72 6.80 17.86
CA LYS A 182 -3.74 5.71 17.89
C LYS A 182 -3.20 4.47 18.61
N THR A 183 -1.96 4.08 18.32
CA THR A 183 -1.28 2.93 18.94
C THR A 183 -1.07 3.14 20.44
N ILE A 184 -0.65 4.32 20.87
CA ILE A 184 -0.49 4.69 22.29
C ILE A 184 -1.85 4.67 23.01
N ILE A 185 -2.89 5.29 22.44
CA ILE A 185 -4.25 5.27 23.00
C ILE A 185 -4.78 3.84 23.13
N ASN A 186 -4.59 3.01 22.10
CA ASN A 186 -4.99 1.60 22.12
C ASN A 186 -4.14 0.74 23.06
N LYS A 187 -2.94 1.18 23.46
CA LYS A 187 -2.19 0.58 24.56
C LYS A 187 -2.76 1.02 25.92
N LEU A 188 -2.92 2.32 26.14
CA LEU A 188 -3.44 2.88 27.40
C LEU A 188 -4.84 2.34 27.74
N LYS A 189 -5.73 2.18 26.75
CA LYS A 189 -7.05 1.54 26.95
C LYS A 189 -6.95 0.09 27.42
N ARG A 190 -5.99 -0.69 26.90
CA ARG A 190 -5.74 -2.08 27.34
C ARG A 190 -5.07 -2.15 28.70
N GLU A 191 -4.24 -1.17 29.04
CA GLU A 191 -3.62 -1.07 30.37
C GLU A 191 -4.65 -0.63 31.43
N SER A 192 -5.57 0.29 31.12
CA SER A 192 -6.73 0.64 31.98
C SER A 192 -7.59 -0.59 32.30
N LEU A 193 -8.08 -1.28 31.26
CA LEU A 193 -8.90 -2.50 31.41
C LEU A 193 -8.16 -3.66 32.11
N ARG A 194 -6.83 -3.62 32.19
CA ARG A 194 -6.03 -4.55 32.99
C ARG A 194 -5.99 -4.10 34.45
N PHE A 195 -5.67 -2.84 34.72
CA PHE A 195 -5.61 -2.31 36.09
C PHE A 195 -6.99 -2.33 36.78
N GLU A 196 -8.07 -2.10 36.05
CA GLU A 196 -9.45 -2.24 36.54
C GLU A 196 -9.73 -3.67 37.05
N LYS A 197 -9.26 -4.69 36.32
CA LYS A 197 -9.40 -6.11 36.73
C LYS A 197 -8.45 -6.53 37.84
N GLU A 198 -7.23 -5.98 37.86
CA GLU A 198 -6.28 -6.20 38.95
C GLU A 198 -6.77 -5.56 40.27
N LEU A 199 -7.45 -4.41 40.17
CA LEU A 199 -8.14 -3.76 41.28
C LEU A 199 -9.38 -4.54 41.73
N GLU A 200 -10.26 -4.95 40.81
CA GLU A 200 -11.43 -5.79 41.13
C GLU A 200 -11.02 -7.09 41.84
N PHE A 201 -9.98 -7.77 41.34
CA PHE A 201 -9.40 -8.93 42.00
C PHE A 201 -8.91 -8.60 43.42
N SER A 202 -8.12 -7.53 43.58
CA SER A 202 -7.63 -7.09 44.89
C SER A 202 -8.75 -6.75 45.88
N ASP A 203 -9.83 -6.11 45.40
CA ASP A 203 -11.01 -5.77 46.19
C ASP A 203 -11.78 -7.02 46.63
N THR A 204 -11.92 -8.03 45.77
CA THR A 204 -12.53 -9.31 46.17
C THR A 204 -11.66 -10.05 47.18
N GLN A 205 -10.34 -10.01 47.03
CA GLN A 205 -9.40 -10.60 47.99
C GLN A 205 -9.45 -9.89 49.35
N SER A 206 -9.53 -8.55 49.39
CA SER A 206 -9.68 -7.79 50.64
C SER A 206 -10.97 -8.17 51.36
N LYS A 207 -12.10 -8.26 50.64
CA LYS A 207 -13.40 -8.62 51.21
C LYS A 207 -13.42 -10.04 51.80
N ILE A 208 -12.70 -10.99 51.20
CA ILE A 208 -12.53 -12.34 51.77
C ILE A 208 -11.69 -12.26 53.06
N GLN A 209 -10.56 -11.54 53.04
CA GLN A 209 -9.72 -11.36 54.23
C GLN A 209 -10.45 -10.64 55.38
N GLU A 210 -11.29 -9.65 55.08
CA GLU A 210 -12.17 -8.98 56.05
C GLU A 210 -13.20 -9.96 56.66
N GLN A 211 -13.76 -10.87 55.86
CA GLN A 211 -14.67 -11.93 56.34
C GLN A 211 -13.95 -12.97 57.20
N ASP A 212 -12.73 -13.37 56.83
CA ASP A 212 -11.91 -14.28 57.63
C ASP A 212 -11.52 -13.67 58.99
N ILE A 213 -11.12 -12.39 58.99
CA ILE A 213 -10.83 -11.63 60.23
C ILE A 213 -12.09 -11.52 61.11
N ALA A 214 -13.26 -11.28 60.51
CA ALA A 214 -14.53 -11.23 61.24
C ALA A 214 -14.90 -12.58 61.88
N GLN A 215 -14.71 -13.69 61.16
CA GLN A 215 -14.89 -15.04 61.70
C GLN A 215 -13.92 -15.36 62.84
N LEU A 216 -12.62 -15.07 62.66
CA LEU A 216 -11.62 -15.22 63.72
C LEU A 216 -11.97 -14.40 64.97
N THR A 217 -12.52 -13.20 64.80
CA THR A 217 -13.00 -12.34 65.90
C THR A 217 -14.22 -12.89 66.64
N ILE A 218 -15.01 -13.78 66.00
CA ILE A 218 -16.08 -14.53 66.65
C ILE A 218 -15.47 -15.69 67.45
N TYR A 219 -14.62 -16.51 66.82
CA TYR A 219 -13.97 -17.65 67.48
C TYR A 219 -13.12 -17.25 68.69
N THR A 220 -12.47 -16.08 68.68
CA THR A 220 -11.75 -15.57 69.87
C THR A 220 -12.69 -15.27 71.03
N LYS A 221 -13.88 -14.73 70.77
CA LYS A 221 -14.88 -14.45 71.82
C LYS A 221 -15.49 -15.73 72.36
N GLU A 222 -15.82 -16.68 71.49
CA GLU A 222 -16.31 -18.00 71.91
C GLU A 222 -15.27 -18.73 72.78
N ALA A 223 -13.97 -18.58 72.48
CA ALA A 223 -12.89 -19.09 73.31
C ALA A 223 -12.72 -18.33 74.64
N GLU A 224 -12.88 -17.00 74.65
CA GLU A 224 -12.88 -16.18 75.87
C GLU A 224 -14.06 -16.53 76.79
N ASP A 225 -15.28 -16.62 76.25
CA ASP A 225 -16.49 -17.02 76.99
C ASP A 225 -16.36 -18.44 77.56
N ALA A 226 -15.80 -19.38 76.78
CA ALA A 226 -15.52 -20.73 77.26
C ALA A 226 -14.44 -20.77 78.36
N ALA A 227 -13.42 -19.91 78.28
CA ALA A 227 -12.40 -19.77 79.33
C ALA A 227 -13.00 -19.19 80.62
N VAL A 228 -13.85 -18.16 80.53
CA VAL A 228 -14.56 -17.57 81.67
C VAL A 228 -15.52 -18.59 82.31
N LEU A 229 -16.28 -19.33 81.51
CA LEU A 229 -17.20 -20.36 81.99
C LEU A 229 -16.48 -21.53 82.68
N THR A 230 -15.37 -22.01 82.10
CA THR A 230 -14.56 -23.08 82.73
C THR A 230 -13.84 -22.60 83.98
N GLN A 231 -13.38 -21.35 84.04
CA GLN A 231 -12.85 -20.74 85.27
C GLN A 231 -13.94 -20.68 86.36
N ALA A 232 -15.13 -20.17 86.05
CA ALA A 232 -16.24 -20.06 87.00
C ALA A 232 -16.68 -21.44 87.55
N GLN A 233 -16.67 -22.48 86.70
CA GLN A 233 -16.89 -23.86 87.14
C GLN A 233 -15.78 -24.34 88.09
N CYS A 234 -14.50 -24.11 87.75
CA CYS A 234 -13.37 -24.45 88.61
C CYS A 234 -13.44 -23.77 89.99
N GLU A 235 -13.83 -22.49 90.03
CA GLU A 235 -14.02 -21.73 91.26
C GLU A 235 -15.20 -22.25 92.09
N SER A 236 -16.33 -22.59 91.45
CA SER A 236 -17.48 -23.22 92.10
C SER A 236 -17.12 -24.58 92.73
N TYR A 237 -16.45 -25.48 91.99
CA TYR A 237 -15.99 -26.76 92.53
C TYR A 237 -14.97 -26.59 93.66
N ARG A 238 -14.07 -25.61 93.56
CA ARG A 238 -13.11 -25.27 94.63
C ARG A 238 -13.84 -24.78 95.89
N GLY A 239 -14.90 -23.98 95.74
CA GLY A 239 -15.78 -23.56 96.83
C GLY A 239 -16.48 -24.74 97.51
N GLN A 240 -17.15 -25.60 96.72
CA GLN A 240 -17.84 -26.80 97.21
C GLN A 240 -16.88 -27.75 97.95
N LEU A 241 -15.70 -28.01 97.40
CA LEU A 241 -14.69 -28.87 98.02
C LEU A 241 -14.08 -28.24 99.29
N SER A 242 -14.03 -26.91 99.39
CA SER A 242 -13.65 -26.22 100.64
C SER A 242 -14.75 -26.36 101.70
N GLN A 243 -16.01 -26.18 101.32
CA GLN A 243 -17.15 -26.37 102.23
C GLN A 243 -17.22 -27.82 102.71
N GLN A 244 -17.07 -28.82 101.83
CA GLN A 244 -17.08 -30.24 102.18
C GLN A 244 -15.91 -30.59 103.14
N LYS A 245 -14.73 -29.98 102.97
CA LYS A 245 -13.63 -30.13 103.94
C LYS A 245 -13.96 -29.49 105.28
N GLN A 246 -14.64 -28.34 105.30
CA GLN A 246 -15.04 -27.67 106.53
C GLN A 246 -16.13 -28.47 107.28
N THR A 247 -17.19 -28.91 106.61
CA THR A 247 -18.26 -29.71 107.23
C THR A 247 -17.75 -31.09 107.68
N ARG A 248 -16.89 -31.75 106.89
CA ARG A 248 -16.21 -32.98 107.33
C ARG A 248 -15.30 -32.74 108.53
N LYS A 249 -14.64 -31.59 108.63
CA LYS A 249 -13.86 -31.23 109.83
C LYS A 249 -14.78 -31.01 111.02
N GLN A 250 -15.86 -30.24 110.88
CA GLN A 250 -16.85 -30.01 111.93
C GLN A 250 -17.43 -31.33 112.44
N ALA A 251 -17.91 -32.21 111.56
CA ALA A 251 -18.42 -33.53 111.93
C ALA A 251 -17.36 -34.48 112.56
N LEU A 252 -16.07 -34.26 112.31
CA LEU A 252 -14.98 -34.99 112.99
C LEU A 252 -14.66 -34.39 114.36
N ASP A 253 -14.70 -33.06 114.51
CA ASP A 253 -14.49 -32.37 115.78
C ASP A 253 -15.70 -32.57 116.72
N GLU A 254 -16.93 -32.58 116.17
CA GLU A 254 -18.18 -32.98 116.85
C GLU A 254 -18.09 -34.42 117.33
N ARG A 255 -17.79 -35.39 116.46
CA ARG A 255 -17.60 -36.80 116.86
C ARG A 255 -16.46 -37.00 117.85
N ARG A 256 -15.41 -36.19 117.81
CA ARG A 256 -14.35 -36.19 118.83
C ARG A 256 -14.90 -35.73 120.17
N HIS A 257 -15.72 -34.68 120.19
CA HIS A 257 -16.35 -34.21 121.42
C HIS A 257 -17.42 -35.19 121.95
N GLU A 258 -18.20 -35.83 121.08
CA GLU A 258 -19.09 -36.95 121.44
C GLU A 258 -18.31 -38.12 122.05
N VAL A 259 -17.20 -38.54 121.42
CA VAL A 259 -16.35 -39.62 121.95
C VAL A 259 -15.62 -39.20 123.23
N GLU A 260 -15.23 -37.93 123.39
CA GLU A 260 -14.65 -37.41 124.62
C GLU A 260 -15.68 -37.38 125.77
N LEU A 261 -16.91 -36.94 125.49
CA LEU A 261 -18.04 -37.02 126.41
C LEU A 261 -18.42 -38.47 126.73
N ILE A 262 -18.38 -39.39 125.77
CA ILE A 262 -18.61 -40.83 125.99
C ILE A 262 -17.46 -41.42 126.82
N ILE A 263 -16.20 -41.03 126.59
CA ILE A 263 -15.05 -41.48 127.40
C ILE A 263 -15.12 -40.89 128.82
N GLU A 264 -15.63 -39.67 129.01
CA GLU A 264 -15.83 -39.09 130.34
C GLU A 264 -17.03 -39.71 131.07
N GLN A 265 -18.15 -39.94 130.36
CA GLN A 265 -19.28 -40.72 130.86
C GLN A 265 -18.91 -42.18 131.12
N GLU A 266 -18.04 -42.79 130.32
CA GLU A 266 -17.55 -44.15 130.52
C GLU A 266 -16.52 -44.19 131.64
N ARG A 267 -15.65 -43.19 131.83
CA ARG A 267 -14.83 -43.08 133.06
C ARG A 267 -15.67 -42.86 134.31
N ALA A 268 -16.85 -42.23 134.19
CA ALA A 268 -17.81 -42.11 135.29
C ALA A 268 -18.58 -43.42 135.50
N ALA A 269 -18.98 -44.09 134.42
CA ALA A 269 -19.69 -45.36 134.42
C ALA A 269 -18.76 -46.56 134.64
N GLU A 270 -17.44 -46.43 134.54
CA GLU A 270 -16.42 -47.43 134.90
C GLU A 270 -16.15 -47.37 136.40
N LYS A 271 -16.23 -46.18 137.03
CA LYS A 271 -16.33 -46.11 138.50
C LYS A 271 -17.61 -46.83 138.99
N LEU A 272 -18.70 -46.72 138.22
CA LEU A 272 -19.99 -47.37 138.45
C LEU A 272 -20.10 -48.82 137.91
N LYS A 273 -19.19 -49.27 137.03
CA LYS A 273 -19.09 -50.63 136.50
C LYS A 273 -17.99 -51.43 137.21
N GLN A 274 -17.04 -50.81 137.87
CA GLN A 274 -16.26 -51.46 138.92
C GLN A 274 -17.18 -51.81 140.12
N GLU A 275 -18.33 -51.12 140.28
CA GLU A 275 -19.45 -51.58 141.11
C GLU A 275 -20.34 -52.66 140.45
N SER A 276 -20.48 -52.71 139.11
CA SER A 276 -21.49 -53.55 138.43
C SER A 276 -21.01 -54.71 137.54
N GLN A 277 -19.72 -54.80 137.17
CA GLN A 277 -19.13 -55.89 136.35
C GLN A 277 -18.88 -57.18 137.15
N LEU A 278 -19.50 -57.31 138.33
CA LEU A 278 -19.75 -58.57 139.00
C LEU A 278 -20.84 -59.42 138.30
N ILE A 279 -21.58 -58.85 137.33
CA ILE A 279 -22.82 -59.41 136.80
C ILE A 279 -22.60 -60.06 135.41
N ASP A 280 -23.13 -59.53 134.29
CA ASP A 280 -23.43 -60.40 133.13
C ASP A 280 -22.44 -60.42 131.96
N TYR A 281 -22.00 -61.64 131.64
CA TYR A 281 -21.37 -62.08 130.38
C TYR A 281 -22.46 -62.58 129.40
N HIS A 282 -22.46 -62.14 128.12
CA HIS A 282 -22.44 -63.00 126.90
C HIS A 282 -23.18 -62.51 125.62
N LYS A 283 -22.47 -62.63 124.48
CA LYS A 283 -22.92 -63.00 123.09
C LYS A 283 -23.78 -61.97 122.31
N ASN A 284 -23.47 -61.49 121.09
CA ASN A 284 -22.95 -62.04 119.79
C ASN A 284 -24.08 -62.38 118.77
N ILE A 285 -24.00 -62.25 117.42
CA ILE A 285 -23.22 -61.40 116.44
C ILE A 285 -23.62 -61.80 114.97
N ASN A 286 -23.37 -60.98 113.92
CA ASN A 286 -23.33 -61.29 112.43
C ASN A 286 -24.63 -61.64 111.63
N TYR A 287 -24.75 -61.61 110.27
CA TYR A 287 -23.96 -61.06 109.10
C TYR A 287 -24.74 -61.06 107.73
N GLU A 288 -24.28 -60.27 106.72
CA GLU A 288 -24.11 -60.48 105.23
C GLU A 288 -25.28 -61.01 104.32
N GLU A 289 -25.31 -61.07 102.95
CA GLU A 289 -24.35 -60.83 101.83
C GLU A 289 -25.04 -60.47 100.44
N GLU A 290 -24.32 -60.54 99.28
CA GLU A 290 -24.52 -59.81 97.98
C GLU A 290 -25.64 -60.24 96.93
N ASP A 291 -25.34 -60.25 95.60
CA ASP A 291 -26.28 -60.00 94.44
C ASP A 291 -26.41 -61.19 93.40
N PHE A 292 -26.38 -61.17 92.04
CA PHE A 292 -26.03 -60.23 90.93
C PHE A 292 -26.65 -60.72 89.55
N ASP A 293 -26.00 -60.39 88.40
CA ASP A 293 -26.05 -61.01 87.03
C ASP A 293 -27.10 -60.59 85.96
N VAL A 294 -26.75 -59.62 85.06
CA VAL A 294 -27.49 -59.31 83.80
C VAL A 294 -26.57 -58.91 82.62
N GLU A 295 -25.50 -59.66 82.32
CA GLU A 295 -24.46 -59.22 81.35
C GLU A 295 -24.61 -59.67 79.88
N LYS A 296 -25.84 -59.95 79.37
CA LYS A 296 -26.01 -60.60 78.03
C LYS A 296 -26.85 -59.87 76.98
N CYS A 297 -27.53 -58.77 77.31
CA CYS A 297 -28.33 -58.02 76.34
C CYS A 297 -27.56 -56.87 75.64
N ILE A 298 -26.56 -56.29 76.31
CA ILE A 298 -25.90 -55.02 75.92
C ILE A 298 -25.15 -55.13 74.58
N LEU A 299 -24.61 -56.30 74.25
CA LEU A 299 -23.67 -56.47 73.13
C LEU A 299 -24.29 -56.29 71.74
N ASN A 300 -25.58 -56.61 71.58
CA ASN A 300 -26.26 -56.55 70.27
C ASN A 300 -26.67 -55.12 69.89
N GLU A 301 -27.09 -54.32 70.88
CA GLU A 301 -27.52 -52.94 70.69
C GLU A 301 -26.37 -52.03 70.24
N GLN A 302 -25.18 -52.21 70.82
CA GLN A 302 -23.97 -51.48 70.45
C GLN A 302 -23.49 -51.75 69.01
N PHE A 303 -23.87 -52.86 68.38
CA PHE A 303 -23.50 -53.17 66.99
C PHE A 303 -24.34 -52.34 66.00
N MET A 304 -25.65 -52.26 66.23
CA MET A 304 -26.58 -51.48 65.41
C MET A 304 -26.25 -49.98 65.42
N GLN A 305 -25.97 -49.43 66.62
CA GLN A 305 -25.60 -48.03 66.79
C GLN A 305 -24.36 -47.63 65.96
N LYS A 306 -23.34 -48.51 65.89
CA LYS A 306 -22.07 -48.27 65.19
C LYS A 306 -22.17 -48.26 63.64
N GLN A 307 -23.26 -48.77 63.07
CA GLN A 307 -23.52 -48.67 61.63
C GLN A 307 -24.26 -47.38 61.29
N LEU A 308 -25.18 -46.93 62.16
CA LEU A 308 -25.93 -45.69 61.97
C LEU A 308 -25.03 -44.45 62.08
N THR A 309 -24.08 -44.43 63.02
CA THR A 309 -23.10 -43.32 63.11
C THR A 309 -22.25 -43.20 61.86
N LYS A 310 -21.73 -44.31 61.31
CA LYS A 310 -20.93 -44.27 60.07
C LYS A 310 -21.67 -43.67 58.87
N ILE A 311 -22.99 -43.89 58.76
CA ILE A 311 -23.79 -43.30 57.68
C ILE A 311 -23.99 -41.79 57.91
N ARG A 312 -24.22 -41.37 59.16
CA ARG A 312 -24.28 -39.94 59.57
C ARG A 312 -22.96 -39.22 59.31
N ASP A 313 -21.85 -39.79 59.75
CA ASP A 313 -20.50 -39.22 59.65
C ASP A 313 -20.06 -39.04 58.18
N LEU A 314 -20.45 -39.97 57.29
CA LEU A 314 -20.17 -39.88 55.85
C LEU A 314 -21.12 -38.93 55.09
N ALA A 315 -22.30 -38.63 55.64
CA ALA A 315 -23.28 -37.74 55.02
C ALA A 315 -23.18 -36.27 55.49
N GLY A 316 -22.60 -36.02 56.66
CA GLY A 316 -22.42 -34.66 57.20
C GLY A 316 -23.73 -33.92 57.49
N ILE A 317 -24.79 -34.66 57.83
CA ILE A 317 -26.14 -34.13 58.08
C ILE A 317 -26.69 -34.82 59.34
N ASP A 318 -26.88 -34.06 60.41
CA ASP A 318 -27.33 -34.59 61.72
C ASP A 318 -28.84 -34.88 61.80
N ASP A 319 -29.60 -34.44 60.80
CA ASP A 319 -31.05 -34.33 60.87
C ASP A 319 -31.71 -35.05 59.68
N LEU A 320 -32.46 -36.11 59.96
CA LEU A 320 -33.09 -36.99 58.95
C LEU A 320 -33.99 -36.20 57.99
N ASP A 321 -34.68 -35.19 58.51
CA ASP A 321 -35.60 -34.36 57.74
C ASP A 321 -34.83 -33.43 56.76
N GLN A 322 -33.61 -33.02 57.11
CA GLN A 322 -32.70 -32.30 56.22
C GLN A 322 -32.08 -33.21 55.17
N LEU A 323 -31.80 -34.47 55.49
CA LEU A 323 -31.31 -35.46 54.51
C LEU A 323 -32.36 -35.72 53.42
N VAL A 324 -33.63 -35.90 53.81
CA VAL A 324 -34.75 -36.07 52.87
C VAL A 324 -34.97 -34.79 52.04
N LYS A 325 -34.96 -33.61 52.66
CA LYS A 325 -35.09 -32.34 51.92
C LYS A 325 -33.93 -32.09 50.95
N LYS A 326 -32.69 -32.41 51.34
CA LYS A 326 -31.53 -32.33 50.44
C LYS A 326 -31.62 -33.32 49.28
N SER A 327 -31.96 -34.59 49.51
CA SER A 327 -32.03 -35.59 48.42
C SER A 327 -33.16 -35.29 47.42
N VAL A 328 -34.32 -34.82 47.90
CA VAL A 328 -35.44 -34.40 47.03
C VAL A 328 -35.11 -33.12 46.25
N ASN A 329 -34.45 -32.14 46.87
CA ASN A 329 -34.07 -30.90 46.18
C ASN A 329 -32.86 -31.09 45.25
N GLN A 330 -31.95 -32.01 45.55
CA GLN A 330 -30.79 -32.32 44.70
C GLN A 330 -31.22 -32.87 43.33
N ALA A 331 -32.29 -33.68 43.29
CA ALA A 331 -32.88 -34.13 42.03
C ALA A 331 -33.39 -32.94 41.18
N LYS A 332 -34.07 -31.97 41.80
CA LYS A 332 -34.57 -30.76 41.11
C LYS A 332 -33.44 -29.86 40.64
N VAL A 333 -32.45 -29.60 41.48
CA VAL A 333 -31.27 -28.79 41.11
C VAL A 333 -30.49 -29.48 39.99
N GLN A 334 -30.44 -30.80 39.95
CA GLN A 334 -29.85 -31.55 38.83
C GLN A 334 -30.69 -31.40 37.54
N GLU A 335 -32.02 -31.41 37.63
CA GLU A 335 -32.94 -31.19 36.50
C GLU A 335 -32.82 -29.74 35.95
N GLU A 336 -32.86 -28.73 36.81
CA GLU A 336 -32.66 -27.32 36.48
C GLU A 336 -31.27 -27.06 35.85
N LEU A 337 -30.21 -27.70 36.37
CA LEU A 337 -28.87 -27.64 35.78
C LEU A 337 -28.80 -28.34 34.42
N GLN A 338 -29.49 -29.46 34.22
CA GLN A 338 -29.56 -30.12 32.91
C GLN A 338 -30.33 -29.28 31.89
N GLU A 339 -31.44 -28.64 32.29
CA GLU A 339 -32.20 -27.75 31.43
C GLU A 339 -31.38 -26.50 31.05
N ASN A 340 -30.74 -25.83 32.01
CA ASN A 340 -29.87 -24.66 31.75
C ASN A 340 -28.64 -25.02 30.90
N THR A 341 -28.03 -26.20 31.13
CA THR A 341 -26.93 -26.70 30.28
C THR A 341 -27.41 -26.92 28.84
N LYS A 342 -28.60 -27.50 28.66
CA LYS A 342 -29.21 -27.71 27.35
C LYS A 342 -29.55 -26.39 26.66
N GLU A 343 -30.20 -25.45 27.35
CA GLU A 343 -30.55 -24.13 26.81
C GLU A 343 -29.29 -23.35 26.39
N SER A 344 -28.22 -23.43 27.20
CA SER A 344 -26.91 -22.87 26.87
C SER A 344 -26.28 -23.53 25.63
N GLN A 345 -26.42 -24.84 25.48
CA GLN A 345 -25.91 -25.59 24.33
C GLN A 345 -26.72 -25.33 23.05
N ASP A 346 -28.05 -25.15 23.17
CA ASP A 346 -28.93 -24.77 22.06
C ASP A 346 -28.59 -23.35 21.56
N LYS A 347 -28.40 -22.38 22.47
CA LYS A 347 -27.91 -21.01 22.16
C LYS A 347 -26.53 -21.01 21.48
N LEU A 348 -25.59 -21.84 21.95
CA LEU A 348 -24.30 -22.03 21.28
C LEU A 348 -24.46 -22.62 19.86
N SER A 349 -25.44 -23.51 19.65
CA SER A 349 -25.76 -24.03 18.32
C SER A 349 -26.31 -22.96 17.37
N GLU A 350 -27.10 -22.02 17.91
CA GLU A 350 -27.72 -20.91 17.17
C GLU A 350 -26.67 -19.89 16.73
N ILE A 351 -25.86 -19.40 17.67
CA ILE A 351 -24.73 -18.50 17.38
C ILE A 351 -23.73 -19.15 16.40
N SER A 352 -23.49 -20.47 16.50
CA SER A 352 -22.64 -21.20 15.56
C SER A 352 -23.22 -21.22 14.13
N LYS A 353 -24.55 -21.40 13.99
CA LYS A 353 -25.25 -21.29 12.70
C LYS A 353 -25.15 -19.87 12.14
N GLU A 354 -25.41 -18.84 12.95
CA GLU A 354 -25.29 -17.43 12.53
C GLU A 354 -23.88 -17.09 12.04
N VAL A 355 -22.84 -17.48 12.79
CA VAL A 355 -21.44 -17.30 12.39
C VAL A 355 -21.13 -18.04 11.08
N SER A 356 -21.69 -19.24 10.86
CA SER A 356 -21.53 -19.93 9.57
C SER A 356 -22.24 -19.19 8.41
N GLY A 357 -23.44 -18.66 8.66
CA GLY A 357 -24.23 -17.92 7.66
C GLY A 357 -23.57 -16.59 7.28
N LEU A 358 -23.10 -15.82 8.26
CA LEU A 358 -22.34 -14.60 8.05
C LEU A 358 -21.01 -14.88 7.32
N LYS A 359 -20.35 -16.01 7.59
CA LYS A 359 -19.14 -16.41 6.86
C LYS A 359 -19.43 -16.74 5.39
N ILE A 360 -20.55 -17.41 5.10
CA ILE A 360 -21.00 -17.65 3.72
C ILE A 360 -21.33 -16.31 3.04
N GLN A 361 -22.11 -15.44 3.67
CA GLN A 361 -22.45 -14.11 3.13
C GLN A 361 -21.19 -13.25 2.88
N LEU A 362 -20.18 -13.31 3.76
CA LEU A 362 -18.90 -12.61 3.58
C LEU A 362 -18.08 -13.22 2.43
N GLN A 363 -18.11 -14.55 2.27
CA GLN A 363 -17.49 -15.22 1.13
C GLN A 363 -18.18 -14.86 -0.19
N ASP A 364 -19.51 -14.87 -0.24
CA ASP A 364 -20.31 -14.47 -1.41
C ASP A 364 -20.10 -12.98 -1.74
N ALA A 365 -20.03 -12.11 -0.73
CA ALA A 365 -19.70 -10.70 -0.90
C ALA A 365 -18.25 -10.49 -1.39
N SER A 366 -17.29 -11.30 -0.93
CA SER A 366 -15.92 -11.29 -1.44
C SER A 366 -15.88 -11.73 -2.91
N PHE A 367 -16.59 -12.80 -3.28
CA PHE A 367 -16.69 -13.23 -4.67
C PHE A 367 -17.47 -12.24 -5.55
N ALA A 368 -18.39 -11.46 -4.99
CA ALA A 368 -19.04 -10.35 -5.70
C ALA A 368 -18.10 -9.15 -5.90
N ALA A 369 -17.22 -8.85 -4.93
CA ALA A 369 -16.24 -7.78 -5.02
C ALA A 369 -15.04 -8.11 -5.94
N ASP A 370 -14.52 -9.34 -5.85
CA ASP A 370 -13.51 -9.90 -6.76
C ASP A 370 -14.10 -10.36 -8.10
N SER A 371 -15.41 -10.16 -8.33
CA SER A 371 -16.06 -10.53 -9.58
C SER A 371 -15.50 -9.73 -10.75
N MET A 372 -14.69 -10.44 -11.54
CA MET A 372 -14.28 -10.30 -12.95
C MET A 372 -14.84 -9.14 -13.81
N GLY A 373 -16.04 -8.62 -13.57
CA GLY A 373 -16.62 -7.47 -14.28
C GLY A 373 -15.69 -6.25 -14.30
N ASN A 374 -15.16 -5.82 -13.15
CA ASN A 374 -14.26 -4.64 -13.11
C ASN A 374 -12.96 -4.87 -13.88
N ARG A 375 -12.36 -6.07 -13.80
CA ARG A 375 -11.13 -6.37 -14.54
C ARG A 375 -11.38 -6.50 -16.04
N ARG A 376 -12.48 -7.17 -16.46
CA ARG A 376 -12.92 -7.24 -17.86
C ARG A 376 -13.29 -5.88 -18.43
N LEU A 377 -13.83 -4.97 -17.62
CA LEU A 377 -14.10 -3.58 -18.00
C LEU A 377 -12.80 -2.80 -18.20
N ILE A 378 -11.84 -2.90 -17.26
CA ILE A 378 -10.51 -2.30 -17.39
C ILE A 378 -9.79 -2.83 -18.64
N ASP A 379 -9.84 -4.13 -18.90
CA ASP A 379 -9.17 -4.73 -20.06
C ASP A 379 -9.88 -4.40 -21.39
N ARG A 380 -11.22 -4.26 -21.39
CA ARG A 380 -11.98 -3.68 -22.52
C ARG A 380 -11.60 -2.22 -22.78
N LEU A 381 -11.49 -1.40 -21.74
CA LEU A 381 -11.08 0.01 -21.88
C LEU A 381 -9.64 0.13 -22.41
N LYS A 382 -8.72 -0.75 -21.97
CA LYS A 382 -7.37 -0.83 -22.56
C LYS A 382 -7.41 -1.22 -24.04
N GLN A 383 -8.26 -2.17 -24.43
CA GLN A 383 -8.44 -2.57 -25.82
C GLN A 383 -8.93 -1.39 -26.68
N GLN A 384 -9.99 -0.69 -26.24
CA GLN A 384 -10.51 0.49 -26.93
C GLN A 384 -9.44 1.61 -27.05
N ILE A 385 -8.63 1.82 -26.01
CA ILE A 385 -7.50 2.78 -26.06
C ILE A 385 -6.41 2.35 -27.06
N GLN A 386 -6.21 1.04 -27.29
CA GLN A 386 -5.28 0.54 -28.31
C GLN A 386 -5.87 0.67 -29.73
N GLU A 387 -7.15 0.35 -29.90
CA GLU A 387 -7.88 0.49 -31.17
C GLU A 387 -7.91 1.96 -31.64
N GLU A 388 -8.20 2.91 -30.76
CA GLU A 388 -8.17 4.34 -31.09
C GLU A 388 -6.76 4.87 -31.36
N ARG A 389 -5.73 4.37 -30.66
CA ARG A 389 -4.33 4.69 -30.99
C ARG A 389 -3.93 4.19 -32.38
N PHE A 390 -4.42 3.02 -32.78
CA PHE A 390 -4.19 2.48 -34.12
C PHE A 390 -4.90 3.33 -35.19
N ARG A 391 -6.18 3.68 -34.96
CA ARG A 391 -6.96 4.60 -35.81
C ARG A 391 -6.25 5.94 -36.03
N VAL A 392 -5.82 6.61 -34.95
CA VAL A 392 -5.07 7.87 -35.04
C VAL A 392 -3.76 7.71 -35.82
N SER A 393 -3.02 6.62 -35.61
CA SER A 393 -1.77 6.37 -36.36
C SER A 393 -2.01 6.12 -37.86
N ALA A 394 -3.12 5.48 -38.23
CA ALA A 394 -3.48 5.27 -39.64
C ALA A 394 -3.86 6.60 -40.32
N VAL A 395 -4.70 7.41 -39.66
CA VAL A 395 -5.06 8.76 -40.14
C VAL A 395 -3.83 9.68 -40.25
N GLN A 396 -2.86 9.56 -39.34
CA GLN A 396 -1.59 10.30 -39.44
C GLN A 396 -0.75 9.84 -40.64
N LEU A 397 -0.71 8.54 -40.96
CA LEU A 397 -0.01 8.03 -42.15
C LEU A 397 -0.69 8.50 -43.45
N HIS A 398 -2.02 8.40 -43.55
CA HIS A 398 -2.76 8.83 -44.73
C HIS A 398 -2.69 10.34 -44.96
N SER A 399 -2.72 11.17 -43.90
CA SER A 399 -2.53 12.62 -44.04
C SER A 399 -1.11 13.00 -44.46
N GLN A 400 -0.08 12.25 -44.04
CA GLN A 400 1.29 12.41 -44.56
C GLN A 400 1.38 12.03 -46.05
N GLN A 401 0.78 10.91 -46.46
CA GLN A 401 0.72 10.48 -47.86
C GLN A 401 -0.01 11.53 -48.73
N ALA A 402 -1.20 11.96 -48.32
CA ALA A 402 -1.96 13.02 -48.98
C ALA A 402 -1.16 14.33 -49.07
N GLY A 403 -0.41 14.70 -48.03
CA GLY A 403 0.52 15.83 -48.04
C GLY A 403 1.62 15.70 -49.10
N VAL A 404 2.17 14.51 -49.32
CA VAL A 404 3.16 14.26 -50.38
C VAL A 404 2.53 14.39 -51.77
N TYR A 405 1.37 13.79 -52.01
CA TYR A 405 0.65 13.92 -53.29
C TYR A 405 0.22 15.37 -53.57
N PHE A 406 -0.25 16.09 -52.55
CA PHE A 406 -0.62 17.50 -52.67
C PHE A 406 0.58 18.40 -53.04
N ASN A 407 1.75 18.15 -52.45
CA ASN A 407 3.00 18.82 -52.84
C ASN A 407 3.43 18.49 -54.29
N GLN A 408 3.17 17.28 -54.77
CA GLN A 408 3.42 16.92 -56.17
C GLN A 408 2.42 17.61 -57.11
N LEU A 409 1.13 17.66 -56.76
CA LEU A 409 0.10 18.38 -57.50
C LEU A 409 0.38 19.88 -57.58
N GLN A 410 0.80 20.53 -56.48
CA GLN A 410 1.21 21.94 -56.50
C GLN A 410 2.36 22.19 -57.48
N ARG A 411 3.37 21.31 -57.52
CA ARG A 411 4.49 21.41 -58.47
C ARG A 411 4.04 21.19 -59.92
N GLY A 412 3.15 20.24 -60.17
CA GLY A 412 2.55 20.01 -61.49
C GLY A 412 1.72 21.21 -61.97
N ILE A 413 0.87 21.77 -61.12
CA ILE A 413 0.08 22.98 -61.37
C ILE A 413 1.00 24.18 -61.66
N HIS A 414 2.07 24.35 -60.88
CA HIS A 414 3.06 25.41 -61.12
C HIS A 414 3.75 25.24 -62.47
N HIS A 415 4.19 24.03 -62.82
CA HIS A 415 4.86 23.77 -64.10
C HIS A 415 3.93 23.90 -65.32
N ILE A 416 2.66 23.49 -65.19
CA ILE A 416 1.65 23.73 -66.23
C ILE A 416 1.41 25.24 -66.39
N LEU A 417 1.35 26.01 -65.30
CA LEU A 417 1.29 27.47 -65.38
C LEU A 417 2.52 28.06 -66.07
N GLU A 418 3.74 27.61 -65.74
CA GLU A 418 4.99 28.04 -66.40
C GLU A 418 4.93 27.85 -67.92
N LEU A 419 4.48 26.68 -68.38
CA LEU A 419 4.32 26.36 -69.81
C LEU A 419 3.24 27.22 -70.48
N LEU A 420 2.20 27.62 -69.75
CA LEU A 420 1.09 28.44 -70.25
C LEU A 420 1.34 29.97 -70.10
N ILE A 421 2.48 30.42 -69.55
CA ILE A 421 2.85 31.86 -69.43
C ILE A 421 2.78 32.59 -70.79
N ILE A 422 3.07 31.88 -71.89
CA ILE A 422 3.11 32.43 -73.25
C ILE A 422 1.72 32.86 -73.75
N ILE A 423 0.65 32.27 -73.21
CA ILE A 423 -0.74 32.52 -73.61
C ILE A 423 -1.30 33.62 -72.71
N GLN A 424 -1.38 34.85 -73.22
CA GLN A 424 -1.93 35.97 -72.45
C GLN A 424 -3.46 35.95 -72.46
N THR A 425 -4.06 35.94 -71.26
CA THR A 425 -5.52 35.96 -71.05
C THR A 425 -5.94 37.19 -70.27
N VAL A 426 -7.20 37.60 -70.40
CA VAL A 426 -7.72 38.83 -69.75
C VAL A 426 -7.60 38.76 -68.21
N SER A 427 -7.62 37.56 -67.64
CA SER A 427 -7.50 37.27 -66.19
C SER A 427 -6.07 37.41 -65.60
N ASP A 428 -5.04 37.78 -66.38
CA ASP A 428 -3.63 37.60 -66.02
C ASP A 428 -3.07 38.49 -64.89
N LEU A 429 -3.88 39.36 -64.30
CA LEU A 429 -3.41 40.42 -63.39
C LEU A 429 -2.99 39.96 -61.98
N ASP A 430 -3.37 38.76 -61.52
CA ASP A 430 -3.15 38.33 -60.13
C ASP A 430 -2.48 36.94 -59.95
N ILE A 431 -1.87 36.38 -60.99
CA ILE A 431 -1.25 35.02 -60.90
C ILE A 431 0.00 35.00 -60.00
N GLN A 432 0.69 36.14 -59.84
CA GLN A 432 1.94 36.27 -59.06
C GLN A 432 1.74 36.58 -57.57
N SER A 433 0.52 36.88 -57.11
CA SER A 433 0.26 37.29 -55.72
C SER A 433 0.03 36.11 -54.75
N LEU A 434 -0.40 34.94 -55.24
CA LEU A 434 -0.65 33.76 -54.40
C LEU A 434 0.66 33.04 -54.03
N SER A 435 1.19 33.34 -52.84
CA SER A 435 2.35 32.64 -52.27
C SER A 435 2.02 31.20 -51.83
N THR A 436 3.04 30.40 -51.53
CA THR A 436 2.95 28.93 -51.53
C THR A 436 2.84 28.35 -50.11
N SER A 437 1.70 28.51 -49.43
CA SER A 437 1.46 27.86 -48.12
C SER A 437 0.06 27.31 -47.88
N ASN A 438 -1.00 27.90 -48.46
CA ASN A 438 -2.37 27.61 -48.02
C ASN A 438 -3.07 26.61 -48.94
N THR A 439 -3.93 25.77 -48.35
CA THR A 439 -4.65 24.70 -49.06
C THR A 439 -5.80 25.21 -49.94
N GLU A 440 -6.35 26.38 -49.63
CA GLU A 440 -7.51 26.97 -50.30
C GLU A 440 -7.16 27.54 -51.71
N ASP A 441 -5.89 27.85 -51.95
CA ASP A 441 -5.39 28.57 -53.13
C ASP A 441 -5.25 27.73 -54.42
N LEU A 442 -5.44 26.41 -54.38
CA LEU A 442 -5.35 25.58 -55.60
C LEU A 442 -6.52 25.80 -56.55
N LYS A 443 -7.73 26.00 -56.02
CA LYS A 443 -8.95 26.09 -56.84
C LYS A 443 -8.91 27.23 -57.88
N PRO A 444 -8.58 28.50 -57.51
CA PRO A 444 -8.43 29.57 -58.51
C PRO A 444 -7.27 29.33 -59.50
N ARG A 445 -6.19 28.65 -59.06
CA ARG A 445 -5.06 28.32 -59.95
C ARG A 445 -5.42 27.29 -61.02
N ILE A 446 -6.15 26.24 -60.65
CA ILE A 446 -6.67 25.24 -61.60
C ILE A 446 -7.69 25.90 -62.55
N GLN A 447 -8.54 26.80 -62.05
CA GLN A 447 -9.47 27.55 -62.89
C GLN A 447 -8.74 28.43 -63.92
N CYS A 448 -7.71 29.18 -63.51
CA CYS A 448 -6.88 29.97 -64.42
C CYS A 448 -6.17 29.10 -65.50
N ILE A 449 -5.68 27.90 -65.14
CA ILE A 449 -5.18 26.93 -66.13
C ILE A 449 -6.27 26.58 -67.14
N SER A 450 -7.50 26.29 -66.69
CA SER A 450 -8.61 25.95 -67.59
C SER A 450 -9.01 27.10 -68.52
N GLU A 451 -9.02 28.33 -68.03
CA GLU A 451 -9.26 29.54 -68.83
C GLU A 451 -8.19 29.73 -69.92
N LYS A 452 -6.90 29.56 -69.57
CA LYS A 452 -5.77 29.64 -70.54
C LYS A 452 -5.79 28.51 -71.58
N ILE A 453 -6.19 27.30 -71.20
CA ILE A 453 -6.30 26.17 -72.14
C ILE A 453 -7.48 26.38 -73.10
N CYS A 454 -8.63 26.87 -72.62
CA CYS A 454 -9.77 27.19 -73.48
C CYS A 454 -9.42 28.31 -74.49
N ALA A 455 -8.75 29.37 -74.03
CA ALA A 455 -8.28 30.44 -74.91
C ALA A 455 -7.27 29.95 -75.96
N LEU A 456 -6.38 29.02 -75.62
CA LEU A 456 -5.50 28.37 -76.60
C LEU A 456 -6.31 27.57 -77.64
N MET A 457 -7.31 26.80 -77.21
CA MET A 457 -8.16 26.02 -78.13
C MET A 457 -8.90 26.91 -79.11
N GLU A 458 -9.50 28.02 -78.66
CA GLU A 458 -10.15 28.99 -79.55
C GLU A 458 -9.18 29.58 -80.60
N VAL A 459 -7.94 29.89 -80.20
CA VAL A 459 -6.91 30.40 -81.14
C VAL A 459 -6.46 29.32 -82.13
N VAL A 460 -6.40 28.05 -81.73
CA VAL A 460 -6.05 26.93 -82.62
C VAL A 460 -7.17 26.65 -83.63
N ASP A 461 -8.43 26.63 -83.20
CA ASP A 461 -9.59 26.44 -84.08
C ASP A 461 -9.72 27.60 -85.10
N GLN A 462 -9.46 28.84 -84.67
CA GLN A 462 -9.45 30.01 -85.56
C GLN A 462 -8.36 29.97 -86.64
N GLN A 463 -7.28 29.23 -86.45
CA GLN A 463 -6.16 29.17 -87.40
C GLN A 463 -6.28 28.04 -88.45
N GLN A 464 -7.30 27.18 -88.38
CA GLN A 464 -7.50 26.03 -89.28
C GLN A 464 -6.22 25.22 -89.57
N ILE A 465 -5.44 24.95 -88.53
CA ILE A 465 -4.20 24.17 -88.64
C ILE A 465 -4.57 22.74 -89.06
N ALA A 466 -4.23 22.37 -90.30
CA ALA A 466 -4.54 21.05 -90.84
C ALA A 466 -3.99 19.95 -89.91
N ALA A 467 -4.85 18.98 -89.54
CA ALA A 467 -4.56 18.00 -88.49
C ALA A 467 -3.27 17.17 -88.73
N SER A 468 -2.84 17.03 -89.98
CA SER A 468 -1.57 16.40 -90.37
C SER A 468 -0.31 17.17 -89.93
N SER A 469 -0.44 18.46 -89.58
CA SER A 469 0.67 19.29 -89.09
C SER A 469 0.88 19.19 -87.58
N MET A 470 -0.11 18.72 -86.81
CA MET A 470 0.02 18.57 -85.36
C MET A 470 0.75 17.27 -85.01
N ARG A 471 2.09 17.29 -85.08
CA ARG A 471 2.91 16.30 -84.38
C ARG A 471 2.82 16.51 -82.87
N VAL A 472 1.72 16.03 -82.28
CA VAL A 472 1.62 15.81 -80.84
C VAL A 472 2.61 14.72 -80.49
N SER A 473 3.79 15.11 -79.99
CA SER A 473 4.73 14.22 -79.35
C SER A 473 4.06 13.62 -78.11
N ARG A 474 3.47 12.43 -78.25
CA ARG A 474 2.98 11.62 -77.12
C ARG A 474 4.18 11.20 -76.27
N VAL A 475 4.60 12.07 -75.36
CA VAL A 475 5.52 11.73 -74.28
C VAL A 475 4.71 10.91 -73.27
N THR A 476 4.70 9.60 -73.44
CA THR A 476 4.01 8.63 -72.57
C THR A 476 4.77 8.45 -71.25
N ASN A 477 4.96 9.55 -70.52
CA ASN A 477 5.36 9.60 -69.11
C ASN A 477 4.21 10.15 -68.24
N CYS A 478 2.97 9.93 -68.68
CA CYS A 478 1.86 9.84 -67.74
C CYS A 478 2.10 8.58 -66.90
N VAL A 479 2.38 8.74 -65.60
CA VAL A 479 2.21 7.63 -64.67
C VAL A 479 0.70 7.40 -64.61
N GLU A 480 0.25 6.24 -65.07
CA GLU A 480 -1.11 5.76 -64.82
C GLU A 480 -1.21 5.51 -63.31
N VAL A 481 -1.73 6.52 -62.61
CA VAL A 481 -2.26 6.33 -61.25
C VAL A 481 -3.57 5.59 -61.45
N ASN A 482 -3.52 4.25 -61.37
CA ASN A 482 -4.72 3.44 -61.38
C ASN A 482 -5.58 3.84 -60.17
N LEU A 483 -6.63 4.61 -60.44
CA LEU A 483 -7.74 4.85 -59.51
C LEU A 483 -8.71 3.66 -59.54
N GLU A 484 -8.15 2.46 -59.55
CA GLU A 484 -8.88 1.19 -59.48
C GLU A 484 -9.08 0.84 -58.00
N GLU A 485 -10.29 1.12 -57.52
CA GLU A 485 -10.99 0.37 -56.46
C GLU A 485 -10.38 0.32 -55.03
N ASP A 486 -9.49 1.24 -54.65
CA ASP A 486 -9.45 1.71 -53.25
C ASP A 486 -10.57 2.76 -53.07
N ALA A 487 -11.79 2.26 -52.88
CA ALA A 487 -12.94 3.09 -52.57
C ALA A 487 -12.70 3.84 -51.24
N ILE A 488 -12.86 5.16 -51.24
CA ILE A 488 -12.85 5.94 -50.02
C ILE A 488 -14.17 5.69 -49.29
N ASP A 489 -14.23 4.59 -48.53
CA ASP A 489 -15.24 4.36 -47.51
C ASP A 489 -15.05 5.39 -46.39
N LEU A 490 -15.56 6.59 -46.67
CA LEU A 490 -15.97 7.58 -45.70
C LEU A 490 -17.09 6.95 -44.87
N VAL A 491 -16.71 6.18 -43.86
CA VAL A 491 -17.60 5.66 -42.84
C VAL A 491 -18.21 6.86 -42.11
N GLN A 492 -19.38 7.27 -42.59
CA GLN A 492 -20.30 8.13 -41.87
C GLN A 492 -20.94 7.31 -40.74
N ASP A 493 -20.15 7.00 -39.72
CA ASP A 493 -20.68 6.61 -38.41
C ASP A 493 -21.39 7.84 -37.83
N ASP A 494 -22.66 8.04 -38.21
CA ASP A 494 -23.55 9.05 -37.64
C ASP A 494 -23.67 8.80 -36.12
N TRP A 495 -22.97 9.61 -35.33
CA TRP A 495 -22.91 9.44 -33.88
C TRP A 495 -24.16 10.01 -33.21
N ASP A 496 -25.28 9.28 -33.32
CA ASP A 496 -26.58 9.65 -32.75
C ASP A 496 -26.61 9.49 -31.22
N GLY A 497 -26.02 10.46 -30.53
CA GLY A 497 -25.85 10.47 -29.06
C GLY A 497 -27.17 10.31 -28.28
N SER A 498 -27.57 9.07 -28.02
CA SER A 498 -28.78 8.70 -27.28
C SER A 498 -28.63 7.32 -26.59
N GLY A 499 -29.64 6.88 -25.84
CA GLY A 499 -29.82 5.44 -25.59
C GLY A 499 -29.27 4.83 -24.28
N LEU A 500 -29.16 5.58 -23.18
CA LEU A 500 -29.00 4.96 -21.85
C LEU A 500 -30.20 4.04 -21.54
N THR A 501 -30.04 2.72 -21.69
CA THR A 501 -31.08 1.74 -21.33
C THR A 501 -30.52 0.55 -20.56
N VAL A 502 -31.31 0.06 -19.59
CA VAL A 502 -30.98 -1.05 -18.69
C VAL A 502 -31.86 -2.24 -19.06
N GLY A 503 -31.29 -3.42 -19.31
CA GLY A 503 -32.14 -4.61 -19.51
C GLY A 503 -31.47 -5.94 -19.86
N LYS A 504 -31.42 -6.83 -18.84
CA LYS A 504 -31.74 -8.27 -18.93
C LYS A 504 -30.92 -9.19 -19.89
N SER A 505 -30.18 -10.09 -19.23
CA SER A 505 -30.29 -11.55 -19.41
C SER A 505 -30.12 -12.17 -20.80
N SER A 506 -28.96 -12.80 -21.01
CA SER A 506 -28.92 -14.15 -21.62
C SER A 506 -28.03 -15.07 -20.80
N ALA A 507 -28.50 -16.28 -20.50
CA ALA A 507 -27.69 -17.32 -19.88
C ALA A 507 -27.05 -18.16 -20.99
N VAL A 508 -25.73 -18.38 -20.91
CA VAL A 508 -25.01 -19.30 -21.79
C VAL A 508 -24.13 -20.19 -20.92
N SER A 509 -24.58 -21.41 -20.70
CA SER A 509 -23.78 -22.48 -20.10
C SER A 509 -22.90 -23.10 -21.18
N VAL A 510 -21.58 -23.04 -21.01
CA VAL A 510 -20.63 -23.90 -21.73
C VAL A 510 -19.61 -24.41 -20.72
N GLU A 511 -19.63 -25.72 -20.50
CA GLU A 511 -18.67 -26.45 -19.67
C GLU A 511 -17.34 -26.66 -20.42
N SER A 512 -16.37 -27.29 -19.73
CA SER A 512 -15.03 -27.68 -20.19
C SER A 512 -13.97 -26.58 -20.25
N PHE A 513 -13.12 -26.54 -19.21
CA PHE A 513 -11.67 -26.80 -19.34
C PHE A 513 -11.05 -27.00 -17.95
N ILE A 514 -11.18 -28.22 -17.39
CA ILE A 514 -10.48 -28.59 -16.15
C ILE A 514 -9.16 -29.27 -16.53
N GLN A 515 -8.04 -28.59 -16.29
CA GLN A 515 -6.76 -29.26 -16.08
C GLN A 515 -6.41 -29.18 -14.58
N PRO A 516 -5.99 -30.30 -13.95
CA PRO A 516 -5.69 -30.30 -12.52
C PRO A 516 -4.34 -29.61 -12.25
N VAL A 517 -4.37 -28.41 -11.65
CA VAL A 517 -3.17 -27.76 -11.14
C VAL A 517 -2.74 -28.45 -9.84
N GLN A 518 -2.03 -29.57 -9.97
CA GLN A 518 -1.31 -30.18 -8.86
C GLN A 518 -0.08 -29.35 -8.52
N LYS A 519 -0.18 -28.50 -7.49
CA LYS A 519 0.95 -27.94 -6.74
C LYS A 519 0.51 -27.34 -5.40
N ASP A 520 1.51 -27.04 -4.57
CA ASP A 520 1.47 -26.22 -3.35
C ASP A 520 0.90 -26.81 -2.03
N GLU A 521 0.48 -28.07 -1.98
CA GLU A 521 0.35 -28.79 -0.68
C GLU A 521 1.68 -28.85 0.11
N ASN A 522 2.81 -28.89 -0.61
CA ASN A 522 4.15 -28.97 -0.01
C ASN A 522 4.53 -27.74 0.83
N GLU A 523 4.01 -26.55 0.53
CA GLU A 523 4.41 -25.33 1.25
C GLU A 523 3.69 -25.21 2.60
N PHE A 524 2.41 -25.57 2.66
CA PHE A 524 1.65 -25.68 3.91
C PHE A 524 2.29 -26.70 4.86
N ASP A 525 2.72 -27.86 4.34
CA ASP A 525 3.31 -28.90 5.17
C ASP A 525 4.76 -28.55 5.61
N LYS A 526 5.49 -27.74 4.82
CA LYS A 526 6.75 -27.11 5.24
C LYS A 526 6.55 -26.16 6.43
N VAL A 527 5.61 -25.22 6.33
CA VAL A 527 5.28 -24.29 7.45
C VAL A 527 4.86 -25.06 8.70
N ARG A 528 4.10 -26.15 8.54
CA ARG A 528 3.67 -27.02 9.65
C ARG A 528 4.83 -27.76 10.32
N ARG A 529 5.88 -28.13 9.58
CA ARG A 529 7.12 -28.70 10.13
C ARG A 529 7.94 -27.65 10.88
N GLU A 530 8.12 -26.46 10.30
CA GLU A 530 8.84 -25.35 10.94
C GLU A 530 8.18 -24.90 12.26
N GLN A 531 6.84 -24.82 12.33
CA GLN A 531 6.14 -24.51 13.57
C GLN A 531 6.35 -25.59 14.64
N LYS A 532 6.24 -26.88 14.29
CA LYS A 532 6.50 -27.99 15.21
C LYS A 532 7.93 -27.94 15.78
N GLU A 533 8.92 -27.64 14.95
CA GLU A 533 10.31 -27.54 15.38
C GLU A 533 10.55 -26.35 16.34
N ARG A 534 9.91 -25.20 16.09
CA ARG A 534 9.93 -24.06 17.02
C ARG A 534 9.29 -24.41 18.37
N THR A 535 8.12 -25.05 18.39
CA THR A 535 7.49 -25.48 19.66
C THR A 535 8.36 -26.49 20.42
N ARG A 536 9.03 -27.42 19.71
CA ARG A 536 9.94 -28.38 20.33
C ARG A 536 11.14 -27.69 20.98
N LYS A 537 11.75 -26.72 20.30
CA LYS A 537 12.89 -25.95 20.82
C LYS A 537 12.53 -25.13 22.07
N ILE A 538 11.31 -24.60 22.16
CA ILE A 538 10.80 -23.90 23.36
C ILE A 538 10.64 -24.88 24.54
N ILE A 539 10.07 -26.06 24.31
CA ILE A 539 9.93 -27.10 25.35
C ILE A 539 11.31 -27.61 25.80
N GLU A 540 12.26 -27.78 24.88
CA GLU A 540 13.64 -28.20 25.19
C GLU A 540 14.48 -27.09 25.86
N SER A 541 14.11 -25.81 25.75
CA SER A 541 14.72 -24.73 26.55
C SER A 541 14.09 -24.64 27.95
N GLN A 542 12.76 -24.72 28.07
CA GLN A 542 12.08 -24.71 29.38
C GLN A 542 12.56 -25.88 30.26
N LYS A 543 12.69 -27.08 29.70
CA LYS A 543 13.27 -28.25 30.40
C LYS A 543 14.77 -28.13 30.73
N LYS A 544 15.46 -27.08 30.29
CA LYS A 544 16.83 -26.74 30.70
C LYS A 544 16.89 -25.56 31.68
N GLU A 545 15.74 -24.99 32.03
CA GLU A 545 15.58 -23.98 33.09
C GLU A 545 14.94 -24.59 34.35
N GLU A 546 14.33 -25.78 34.23
CA GLU A 546 13.77 -26.60 35.33
C GLU A 546 14.75 -27.64 35.94
N TYR A 547 15.97 -27.78 35.39
CA TYR A 547 17.01 -28.74 35.80
C TYR A 547 18.38 -28.06 36.01
#